data_AF-Q19PT5-F1
#
_entry.id   AF-Q19PT5-F1
#
_cell.length_a   1.000
_cell.length_b   1.000
_cell.length_c   1.000
_cell.angle_alpha   90.00
_cell.angle_beta   90.00
_cell.angle_gamma   90.00
#
_symmetry.space_group_name_H-M   'P 1'
#
loop_
_entity.id
_entity.type
_entity.pdbx_description
1 polymer ?
#
loop_
_entity_poly.entity_id
_entity_poly.type
_entity_poly.pdbx_seq_one_letter_code
_entity_poly.pdbx_strand_id
1 'polypeptide(L)' 'GRCSEQTLNQMQYFEISHDMWVSYNITEILRNASIVPHPTQTWTYSDIVAPIKAATKRTPLLR' A
#
# COMPACT_ATOMS: atom_id res chain seq x y z
N GLY A 1 -6.33 -16.27 -0.13
CA GLY A 1 -7.75 -16.46 0.23
C GLY A 1 -8.01 -17.75 0.97
N ARG A 2 -7.66 -18.93 0.43
CA ARG A 2 -8.15 -20.20 0.99
C ARG A 2 -7.80 -20.46 2.47
N CYS A 3 -6.60 -20.09 2.91
CA CYS A 3 -6.21 -20.24 4.32
C CYS A 3 -6.95 -19.28 5.29
N SER A 4 -7.79 -18.38 4.79
CA SER A 4 -8.69 -17.53 5.58
C SER A 4 -10.16 -17.93 5.44
N GLU A 5 -10.49 -19.06 4.83
CA GLU A 5 -11.89 -19.50 4.61
C GLU A 5 -12.65 -19.75 5.92
N GLN A 6 -11.96 -20.06 7.02
CA GLN A 6 -12.59 -20.18 8.33
C GLN A 6 -13.18 -18.86 8.85
N THR A 7 -12.77 -17.71 8.30
CA THR A 7 -13.23 -16.38 8.71
C THR A 7 -13.85 -15.58 7.58
N LEU A 8 -13.39 -15.77 6.33
CA LEU A 8 -13.82 -15.02 5.15
C LEU A 8 -14.19 -15.97 4.03
N ASN A 9 -15.44 -15.92 3.57
CA ASN A 9 -15.78 -16.59 2.32
C ASN A 9 -15.11 -15.88 1.12
N GLN A 10 -15.24 -16.46 -0.08
CA GLN A 10 -14.55 -15.96 -1.26
C GLN A 10 -14.91 -14.50 -1.58
N MET A 11 -16.19 -14.13 -1.52
CA MET A 11 -16.64 -12.75 -1.82
C MET A 11 -16.08 -11.76 -0.80
N GLN A 12 -16.20 -12.08 0.49
CA GLN A 12 -15.70 -11.23 1.58
C GLN A 12 -14.19 -11.04 1.49
N TYR A 13 -13.44 -12.07 1.10
CA TYR A 13 -11.99 -11.96 0.91
C TYR A 13 -11.65 -10.89 -0.13
N PHE A 14 -12.37 -10.83 -1.25
CA PHE A 14 -12.14 -9.83 -2.28
C PHE A 14 -12.62 -8.45 -1.87
N GLU A 15 -13.82 -8.33 -1.29
CA GLU A 15 -14.39 -7.06 -0.84
C GLU A 15 -13.48 -6.36 0.17
N ILE A 16 -13.11 -7.06 1.25
CA ILE A 16 -12.26 -6.47 2.30
C ILE A 16 -10.85 -6.15 1.77
N SER A 17 -10.31 -6.99 0.87
CA SER A 17 -9.01 -6.71 0.25
C SER A 17 -9.06 -5.45 -0.63
N HIS A 18 -10.15 -5.28 -1.39
CA HIS A 18 -10.37 -4.10 -2.22
C HIS A 18 -10.56 -2.84 -1.36
N ASP A 19 -11.39 -2.92 -0.32
CA ASP A 19 -11.63 -1.82 0.62
C ASP A 19 -10.34 -1.38 1.31
N MET A 20 -9.51 -2.34 1.73
CA MET A 20 -8.19 -2.06 2.31
C MET A 20 -7.26 -1.35 1.30
N TRP A 21 -7.26 -1.80 0.05
CA TRP A 21 -6.44 -1.20 -1.01
C TRP A 21 -6.87 0.25 -1.33
N VAL A 22 -8.17 0.51 -1.41
CA VAL A 22 -8.71 1.86 -1.66
C VAL A 22 -8.46 2.79 -0.48
N SER A 23 -8.64 2.31 0.76
CA SER A 23 -8.48 3.11 1.98
C SER A 23 -7.04 3.60 2.20
N TYR A 24 -6.05 2.83 1.73
CA TYR A 24 -4.63 3.15 1.85
C TYR A 24 -3.94 3.11 0.49
N ASN A 25 -4.43 3.89 -0.46
CA ASN A 25 -3.89 3.96 -1.81
C ASN A 25 -2.44 4.51 -1.80
N ILE A 26 -1.47 3.58 -1.80
CA ILE A 26 -0.04 3.88 -1.72
C ILE A 26 0.42 4.71 -2.91
N THR A 27 -0.15 4.51 -4.10
CA THR A 27 0.21 5.28 -5.30
C THR A 27 -0.13 6.76 -5.14
N GLU A 28 -1.32 7.08 -4.63
CA GLU A 28 -1.69 8.48 -4.36
C GLU A 28 -0.83 9.10 -3.25
N ILE A 29 -0.53 8.33 -2.20
CA ILE A 29 0.36 8.79 -1.12
C ILE A 29 1.74 9.18 -1.66
N LEU A 30 2.32 8.33 -2.52
CA LEU A 30 3.63 8.59 -3.13
C LEU A 30 3.56 9.76 -4.12
N ARG A 31 2.50 9.84 -4.94
CA ARG A 31 2.29 10.97 -5.87
C ARG A 31 2.20 12.30 -5.12
N ASN A 32 1.50 12.36 -3.99
CA ASN A 32 1.41 13.57 -3.16
C ASN A 32 2.77 13.99 -2.57
N ALA A 33 3.69 13.04 -2.40
CA ALA A 33 5.07 13.29 -2.02
C ALA A 33 5.98 13.59 -3.24
N SER A 34 5.41 13.82 -4.42
CA SER A 34 6.14 14.00 -5.70
C SER A 34 7.01 12.80 -6.10
N ILE A 35 6.69 11.60 -5.59
CA ILE A 35 7.34 10.34 -5.97
C ILE A 35 6.46 9.69 -7.03
N VAL A 36 6.92 9.77 -8.28
CA VAL A 36 6.24 9.21 -9.45
C VAL A 36 7.22 8.39 -10.28
N PRO A 37 6.81 7.32 -10.96
CA PRO A 37 7.70 6.51 -11.78
C PRO A 37 8.52 7.35 -12.76
N HIS A 38 9.84 7.13 -12.81
CA HIS A 38 10.77 7.90 -13.63
C HIS A 38 11.86 6.98 -14.17
N PRO A 39 12.30 7.14 -15.43
CA PRO A 39 13.23 6.21 -16.08
C PRO A 39 14.65 6.23 -15.51
N THR A 40 15.09 7.36 -14.96
CA THR A 40 16.48 7.56 -14.49
C THR A 40 16.61 8.01 -13.04
N GLN A 41 15.50 8.44 -12.43
CA GLN A 41 15.52 8.94 -11.05
C GLN A 41 15.34 7.75 -10.14
N THR A 42 16.14 7.70 -9.08
CA THR A 42 16.02 6.71 -8.02
C THR A 42 15.56 7.40 -6.73
N TRP A 43 14.87 6.66 -5.88
CA TRP A 43 14.49 7.09 -4.54
C TRP A 43 15.19 6.19 -3.53
N THR A 44 15.62 6.78 -2.43
CA THR A 44 16.15 5.99 -1.32
C THR A 44 15.02 5.24 -0.61
N TYR A 45 15.39 4.23 0.16
CA TYR A 45 14.42 3.52 1.00
C TYR A 45 13.63 4.47 1.90
N SER A 46 14.30 5.44 2.53
CA SER A 46 13.66 6.44 3.40
C SER A 46 12.69 7.34 2.65
N ASP A 47 12.99 7.72 1.41
CA ASP A 47 12.12 8.57 0.59
C ASP A 47 10.76 7.90 0.35
N ILE A 48 10.74 6.57 0.19
CA ILE A 48 9.50 5.80 -0.02
C ILE A 48 8.81 5.51 1.30
N VAL A 49 9.55 5.10 2.34
CA VAL A 49 8.96 4.69 3.63
C VAL A 49 8.36 5.85 4.42
N ALA A 50 9.00 7.01 4.43
CA ALA A 50 8.56 8.17 5.20
C ALA A 50 7.12 8.62 4.88
N PRO A 51 6.73 8.89 3.61
CA PRO A 51 5.37 9.32 3.28
C PRO A 51 4.32 8.23 3.56
N ILE A 52 4.63 6.96 3.28
CA ILE A 52 3.72 5.84 3.58
C ILE A 52 3.49 5.73 5.10
N LYS A 53 4.56 5.84 5.90
CA LYS A 53 4.46 5.81 7.36
C LYS A 53 3.69 7.01 7.91
N ALA A 54 3.91 8.20 7.36
CA ALA A 54 3.21 9.40 7.78
C ALA A 54 1.70 9.34 7.50
N ALA A 55 1.31 8.78 6.35
CA ALA A 55 -0.09 8.66 5.92
C ALA A 55 -0.83 7.51 6.63
N THR A 56 -0.22 6.32 6.68
CA THR A 56 -0.88 5.12 7.24
C THR A 56 -0.69 4.96 8.75
N LYS A 57 0.19 5.77 9.36
CA LYS A 57 0.65 5.65 10.76
C LYS A 57 1.28 4.30 11.08
N ARG A 58 1.70 3.55 10.07
CA ARG A 58 2.35 2.23 10.19
C ARG A 58 3.63 2.20 9.35
N THR A 59 4.63 1.48 9.81
CA THR A 59 5.87 1.32 9.03
C THR A 59 5.66 0.21 8.00
N PRO A 60 5.71 0.50 6.68
CA PRO A 60 5.63 -0.54 5.66
C PRO A 60 6.93 -1.35 5.60
N LEU A 61 6.82 -2.57 5.07
CA LEU A 61 7.96 -3.38 4.63
C LEU A 61 8.09 -3.27 3.11
N LEU A 62 9.26 -2.87 2.62
CA LEU A 62 9.58 -2.88 1.19
C LEU A 62 10.35 -4.16 0.84
N ARG A 63 10.10 -4.70 -0.35
CA ARG A 63 10.75 -5.91 -0.89
C ARG A 63 11.25 -5.66 -2.30
#